data_AF-A0A8C4E9Y1-F1
#
_entry.id   AF-A0A8C4E9Y1-F1
#
_cell.length_a   1.000
_cell.length_b   1.000
_cell.length_c   1.000
_cell.angle_alpha   90.00
_cell.angle_beta   90.00
_cell.angle_gamma   90.00
#
_symmetry.space_group_name_H-M   'P 1'
#
loop_
_entity.id
_entity.type
_entity.pdbx_description
1 polymer ?
#
loop_
_entity_poly.entity_id
_entity_poly.type
_entity_poly.pdbx_seq_one_letter_code
_entity_poly.pdbx_strand_id
1 'polypeptide(L)'
;MASGDSVLDSVEEFDDSSDSGSDYGATIKVTKRRKQAVPGPQPPKRPRRKATLRATSSPSSSPIPTPPDTSLQQQHSRGTRKQASPTPATRVNQGNQGISAEDIYDAVRSGKSAMVTVVDEWLDSYKRSREAGLLVLINFIVQSCGCKGVVSREMFDSMQNAEIIGTLTKEFNEDSVNYPLCTPGPQLKRFKAGLCEFARVLVRSCRNSLIYDERLFPSLLALLTGLSDSQVRAFRHTSTLLAMKLMTGLVEVAVVVSVQLQTTQRRYDMENSKRPHDRAPGRLEELQATISELQENREEISSMMNATFRGVFVHRYRDRLPEIRATCIEELGMWLKMDPEDFLNDGCLKYLGWTLHDKQSPVRLQCVRALQGLYQEKEFIGRLELFTSRFKERMLSMVLDKDPDVAVEVVNLLLLIQQ
;
A
#
# COMPACT_ATOMS: atom_id res chain seq x y z
N MET A 1 16.01 -35.77 35.31
CA MET A 1 14.98 -35.17 36.18
C MET A 1 14.89 -33.70 35.84
N ALA A 2 13.66 -33.23 35.57
CA ALA A 2 13.16 -31.85 35.45
C ALA A 2 13.85 -30.92 34.41
N SER A 3 13.22 -30.62 33.25
CA SER A 3 12.05 -29.76 32.97
C SER A 3 12.41 -28.28 32.81
N GLY A 4 12.09 -27.70 31.66
CA GLY A 4 12.20 -26.27 31.36
C GLY A 4 11.52 -25.95 30.03
N ASP A 5 10.20 -25.77 30.08
CA ASP A 5 9.29 -25.53 28.95
C ASP A 5 9.52 -24.21 28.22
N SER A 6 9.39 -24.29 26.90
CA SER A 6 9.27 -23.18 25.95
C SER A 6 7.83 -22.67 25.90
N VAL A 7 7.63 -21.37 26.15
CA VAL A 7 6.35 -20.68 25.98
C VAL A 7 6.21 -20.28 24.51
N LEU A 8 5.33 -20.98 23.79
CA LEU A 8 4.79 -20.57 22.50
C LEU A 8 3.54 -19.73 22.74
N ASP A 9 3.50 -18.56 22.12
CA ASP A 9 2.42 -17.59 22.20
C ASP A 9 1.26 -18.03 21.29
N SER A 10 0.08 -18.21 21.89
CA SER A 10 -1.12 -18.74 21.26
C SER A 10 -1.88 -17.62 20.58
N VAL A 11 -2.02 -17.71 19.25
CA VAL A 11 -2.90 -16.83 18.46
C VAL A 11 -4.35 -17.20 18.73
N GLU A 12 -5.12 -16.24 19.26
CA GLU A 12 -6.55 -16.37 19.53
C GLU A 12 -7.36 -16.59 18.23
N GLU A 13 -8.02 -17.75 18.14
CA GLU A 13 -9.11 -18.00 17.21
C GLU A 13 -10.39 -17.29 17.71
N PHE A 14 -11.04 -16.50 16.86
CA PHE A 14 -12.41 -16.07 17.10
C PHE A 14 -13.30 -16.25 15.86
N ASP A 15 -14.31 -17.09 16.11
CA ASP A 15 -15.70 -17.15 15.64
C ASP A 15 -16.02 -16.85 14.18
N ASP A 16 -16.29 -17.96 13.49
CA ASP A 16 -16.94 -18.06 12.19
C ASP A 16 -18.46 -17.84 12.36
N SER A 17 -18.98 -16.78 11.74
CA SER A 17 -20.43 -16.55 11.69
C SER A 17 -21.03 -17.42 10.59
N SER A 18 -21.59 -18.55 11.01
CA SER A 18 -22.23 -19.53 10.13
C SER A 18 -23.60 -19.04 9.65
N ASP A 19 -23.73 -18.89 8.32
CA ASP A 19 -25.00 -18.83 7.59
C ASP A 19 -25.14 -20.12 6.79
N SER A 20 -26.01 -21.04 7.25
CA SER A 20 -26.91 -21.87 6.42
C SER A 20 -27.48 -23.02 7.23
N GLY A 21 -28.80 -23.21 7.09
CA GLY A 21 -29.58 -24.21 7.80
C GLY A 21 -29.23 -25.66 7.46
N SER A 22 -29.32 -26.50 8.49
CA SER A 22 -29.50 -27.94 8.37
C SER A 22 -30.03 -28.44 9.72
N ASP A 23 -31.25 -28.98 9.70
CA ASP A 23 -31.90 -29.68 10.82
C ASP A 23 -31.04 -30.85 11.30
N TYR A 24 -30.80 -30.96 12.61
CA TYR A 24 -30.83 -32.20 13.41
C TYR A 24 -30.58 -31.83 14.88
N GLY A 25 -31.58 -32.07 15.73
CA GLY A 25 -31.53 -31.76 17.16
C GLY A 25 -31.00 -32.91 18.03
N ALA A 26 -30.22 -32.55 19.05
CA ALA A 26 -30.14 -33.26 20.32
C ALA A 26 -29.72 -32.30 21.45
N THR A 27 -30.62 -32.15 22.42
CA THR A 27 -30.59 -31.17 23.50
C THR A 27 -29.73 -31.64 24.68
N ILE A 28 -28.72 -30.86 25.09
CA ILE A 28 -28.16 -30.91 26.46
C ILE A 28 -27.93 -29.49 26.97
N LYS A 29 -28.64 -29.11 28.04
CA LYS A 29 -28.55 -27.82 28.74
C LYS A 29 -27.37 -27.81 29.71
N VAL A 30 -26.54 -26.76 29.66
CA VAL A 30 -25.64 -26.38 30.77
C VAL A 30 -25.82 -24.89 31.07
N THR A 31 -26.13 -24.60 32.33
CA THR A 31 -26.43 -23.29 32.90
C THR A 31 -25.15 -22.45 33.12
N LYS A 32 -25.07 -21.25 32.52
CA LYS A 32 -24.00 -20.27 32.79
C LYS A 32 -24.24 -19.55 34.12
N ARG A 33 -23.30 -19.67 35.07
CA ARG A 33 -23.17 -18.79 36.25
C ARG A 33 -22.33 -17.57 35.90
N ARG A 34 -22.86 -16.38 36.22
CA ARG A 34 -22.31 -15.04 36.01
C ARG A 34 -21.21 -14.77 37.06
N LYS A 35 -19.99 -14.38 36.66
CA LYS A 35 -18.94 -13.83 37.55
C LYS A 35 -18.70 -12.36 37.23
N GLN A 36 -18.59 -11.56 38.29
CA GLN A 36 -18.35 -10.11 38.30
C GLN A 36 -16.92 -9.76 37.88
N ALA A 37 -16.76 -8.61 37.22
CA ALA A 37 -15.49 -8.03 36.83
C ALA A 37 -14.89 -7.17 37.96
N VAL A 38 -13.58 -7.31 38.18
CA VAL A 38 -12.75 -6.43 39.03
C VAL A 38 -11.75 -5.70 38.10
N PRO A 39 -11.45 -4.41 38.30
CA PRO A 39 -10.62 -3.64 37.37
C PRO A 39 -9.13 -3.99 37.51
N GLY A 40 -8.46 -4.27 36.39
CA GLY A 40 -7.01 -4.42 36.30
C GLY A 40 -6.25 -3.09 36.16
N PRO A 41 -4.95 -3.04 36.51
CA PRO A 41 -4.15 -1.81 36.56
C PRO A 41 -3.69 -1.30 35.19
N GLN A 42 -3.58 0.03 35.06
CA GLN A 42 -3.15 0.74 33.85
C GLN A 42 -1.63 0.58 33.55
N PRO A 43 -1.23 0.59 32.27
CA PRO A 43 0.19 0.52 31.89
C PRO A 43 0.92 1.88 32.03
N PRO A 44 2.24 1.87 32.26
CA PRO A 44 3.02 3.07 32.54
C PRO A 44 3.33 3.90 31.27
N LYS A 45 3.31 5.23 31.44
CA LYS A 45 3.60 6.23 30.40
C LYS A 45 5.08 6.19 29.98
N ARG A 46 5.37 6.01 28.69
CA ARG A 46 6.73 6.13 28.11
C ARG A 46 7.13 7.61 27.91
N PRO A 47 8.41 7.98 28.10
CA PRO A 47 8.87 9.36 28.02
C PRO A 47 9.13 9.84 26.58
N ARG A 48 8.64 11.04 26.30
CA ARG A 48 8.75 11.80 25.04
C ARG A 48 10.17 12.34 24.88
N ARG A 49 10.95 11.88 23.89
CA ARG A 49 12.28 12.46 23.59
C ARG A 49 12.20 13.57 22.54
N LYS A 50 12.82 14.71 22.86
CA LYS A 50 12.99 15.90 22.03
C LYS A 50 14.09 15.65 20.99
N ALA A 51 13.78 15.90 19.72
CA ALA A 51 14.79 15.97 18.66
C ALA A 51 15.49 17.35 18.71
N THR A 52 16.76 17.37 19.11
CA THR A 52 17.66 18.51 18.97
C THR A 52 18.41 18.41 17.65
N LEU A 53 18.19 19.39 16.77
CA LEU A 53 18.96 19.66 15.57
C LEU A 53 20.42 19.98 15.95
N ARG A 54 21.38 19.26 15.37
CA ARG A 54 22.80 19.63 15.41
C ARG A 54 23.29 19.81 13.99
N ALA A 55 23.41 21.07 13.58
CA ALA A 55 24.05 21.49 12.35
C ALA A 55 25.57 21.31 12.49
N THR A 56 26.20 20.66 11.52
CA THR A 56 27.65 20.67 11.34
C THR A 56 27.99 21.56 10.16
N SER A 57 28.82 22.56 10.45
CA SER A 57 29.36 23.55 9.53
C SER A 57 30.54 22.96 8.74
N SER A 58 30.61 23.31 7.45
CA SER A 58 31.80 23.12 6.60
C SER A 58 32.32 24.49 6.16
N PRO A 59 33.63 24.78 6.23
CA PRO A 59 34.16 26.05 5.75
C PRO A 59 34.68 25.95 4.30
N SER A 60 34.43 27.02 3.54
CA SER A 60 34.91 27.29 2.18
C SER A 60 36.21 28.13 2.17
N SER A 61 37.10 27.92 1.20
CA SER A 61 37.95 28.98 0.61
C SER A 61 38.49 28.61 -0.79
N SER A 62 38.46 29.58 -1.71
CA SER A 62 38.73 29.60 -3.18
C SER A 62 40.24 29.86 -3.50
N PRO A 63 40.72 30.31 -4.71
CA PRO A 63 40.24 30.31 -6.13
C PRO A 63 41.31 29.95 -7.25
N ILE A 64 40.85 29.65 -8.51
CA ILE A 64 41.26 30.06 -9.92
C ILE A 64 42.79 30.11 -10.31
N PRO A 65 43.30 29.63 -11.50
CA PRO A 65 42.99 30.16 -12.88
C PRO A 65 43.10 29.26 -14.15
N THR A 66 42.35 29.66 -15.21
CA THR A 66 42.49 29.41 -16.69
C THR A 66 43.66 30.20 -17.34
N PRO A 67 44.09 30.12 -18.65
CA PRO A 67 43.35 29.88 -19.94
C PRO A 67 44.22 29.16 -21.03
N PRO A 68 44.14 29.34 -22.40
CA PRO A 68 43.17 29.98 -23.32
C PRO A 68 42.79 29.25 -24.67
N ASP A 69 41.71 29.76 -25.28
CA ASP A 69 41.30 29.99 -26.70
C ASP A 69 41.55 29.03 -27.89
N THR A 70 40.48 28.78 -28.68
CA THR A 70 40.42 29.15 -30.12
C THR A 70 38.98 29.33 -30.67
N SER A 71 38.82 30.44 -31.41
CA SER A 71 37.81 30.94 -32.36
C SER A 71 37.45 29.96 -33.52
N LEU A 72 36.46 30.07 -34.42
CA LEU A 72 35.51 31.08 -34.95
C LEU A 72 34.55 30.33 -35.94
N GLN A 73 33.26 30.68 -36.05
CA GLN A 73 32.59 31.13 -37.29
C GLN A 73 31.05 31.17 -37.21
N GLN A 74 30.51 32.33 -37.60
CA GLN A 74 29.11 32.64 -37.86
C GLN A 74 28.68 32.21 -39.28
N GLN A 75 27.39 31.96 -39.49
CA GLN A 75 26.68 32.48 -40.68
C GLN A 75 25.18 32.68 -40.43
N HIS A 76 24.72 33.88 -40.79
CA HIS A 76 23.33 34.35 -40.84
C HIS A 76 22.67 33.97 -42.17
N SER A 77 21.36 33.69 -42.18
CA SER A 77 20.40 34.35 -43.11
C SER A 77 18.92 33.97 -42.89
N ARG A 78 18.11 35.03 -42.70
CA ARG A 78 16.69 35.33 -43.07
C ARG A 78 15.84 34.18 -43.68
N GLY A 79 14.56 33.95 -43.39
CA GLY A 79 13.51 34.68 -42.67
C GLY A 79 12.16 34.44 -43.37
N THR A 80 11.09 34.07 -42.66
CA THR A 80 9.71 34.34 -43.11
C THR A 80 8.72 34.28 -41.95
N ARG A 81 7.91 35.34 -41.88
CA ARG A 81 6.94 35.68 -40.84
C ARG A 81 5.58 35.04 -41.19
N LYS A 82 4.97 34.30 -40.26
CA LYS A 82 3.52 34.01 -40.28
C LYS A 82 2.92 34.24 -38.90
N GLN A 83 1.85 35.03 -38.90
CA GLN A 83 1.06 35.47 -37.76
C GLN A 83 0.31 34.30 -37.13
N ALA A 84 0.26 34.24 -35.80
CA ALA A 84 -0.68 33.44 -35.04
C ALA A 84 -1.36 34.34 -34.00
N SER A 85 -2.70 34.27 -33.99
CA SER A 85 -3.66 34.93 -33.12
C SER A 85 -3.54 34.53 -31.64
N PRO A 86 -4.08 35.32 -30.69
CA PRO A 86 -3.62 35.31 -29.30
C PRO A 86 -4.26 34.18 -28.48
N THR A 87 -3.39 33.37 -27.86
CA THR A 87 -3.73 32.43 -26.78
C THR A 87 -3.99 33.22 -25.49
N PRO A 88 -5.00 32.88 -24.66
CA PRO A 88 -5.23 33.59 -23.41
C PRO A 88 -4.07 33.39 -22.43
N ALA A 89 -3.67 34.52 -21.84
CA ALA A 89 -2.56 34.72 -20.94
C ALA A 89 -2.36 33.60 -19.89
N THR A 90 -1.16 33.04 -19.93
CA THR A 90 -0.48 32.37 -18.82
C THR A 90 -0.48 33.33 -17.62
N ARG A 91 -1.23 33.01 -16.56
CA ARG A 91 -1.07 33.68 -15.26
C ARG A 91 0.24 33.22 -14.64
N VAL A 92 1.32 33.93 -14.98
CA VAL A 92 2.55 33.93 -14.19
C VAL A 92 2.42 35.02 -13.14
N ASN A 93 1.90 34.68 -11.96
CA ASN A 93 2.36 35.21 -10.68
C ASN A 93 1.57 34.58 -9.51
N GLN A 94 2.18 33.62 -8.83
CA GLN A 94 1.92 33.30 -7.42
C GLN A 94 3.13 32.54 -6.86
N GLY A 95 4.26 33.26 -6.75
CA GLY A 95 5.43 32.78 -6.03
C GLY A 95 5.16 32.72 -4.54
N ASN A 96 4.41 31.70 -4.09
CA ASN A 96 4.50 31.03 -2.77
C ASN A 96 3.43 29.94 -2.57
N GLN A 97 2.62 29.58 -3.58
CA GLN A 97 1.63 28.52 -3.41
C GLN A 97 2.29 27.17 -3.66
N GLY A 98 2.40 26.35 -2.60
CA GLY A 98 2.78 24.95 -2.75
C GLY A 98 1.77 24.21 -3.63
N ILE A 99 2.18 23.05 -4.14
CA ILE A 99 1.33 22.19 -4.98
C ILE A 99 -0.03 21.92 -4.34
N SER A 100 -1.10 22.06 -5.13
CA SER A 100 -2.49 21.88 -4.69
C SER A 100 -3.02 20.48 -5.00
N ALA A 101 -4.19 20.14 -4.45
CA ALA A 101 -4.86 18.87 -4.74
C ALA A 101 -5.22 18.73 -6.22
N GLU A 102 -5.64 19.83 -6.85
CA GLU A 102 -5.99 19.89 -8.28
C GLU A 102 -4.76 19.61 -9.16
N ASP A 103 -3.58 20.14 -8.79
CA ASP A 103 -2.35 19.91 -9.54
C ASP A 103 -1.97 18.42 -9.56
N ILE A 104 -2.10 17.74 -8.40
CA ILE A 104 -1.85 16.29 -8.28
C ILE A 104 -2.91 15.52 -9.08
N TYR A 105 -4.18 15.88 -8.96
CA TYR A 105 -5.28 15.26 -9.70
C TYR A 105 -5.09 15.39 -11.22
N ASP A 106 -4.71 16.57 -11.71
CA ASP A 106 -4.46 16.82 -13.12
C ASP A 106 -3.22 16.11 -13.65
N ALA A 107 -2.17 15.98 -12.84
CA ALA A 107 -1.03 15.14 -13.18
C ALA A 107 -1.45 13.66 -13.37
N VAL A 108 -2.21 13.12 -12.42
CA VAL A 108 -2.73 11.74 -12.47
C VAL A 108 -3.67 11.54 -13.65
N ARG A 109 -4.55 12.51 -13.93
CA ARG A 109 -5.53 12.47 -15.04
C ARG A 109 -4.89 12.61 -16.42
N SER A 110 -3.91 13.51 -16.55
CA SER A 110 -3.28 13.79 -17.85
C SER A 110 -2.32 12.69 -18.28
N GLY A 111 -1.67 12.00 -17.33
CA GLY A 111 -0.64 10.98 -17.59
C GLY A 111 0.58 11.50 -18.35
N LYS A 112 0.77 12.82 -18.42
CA LYS A 112 1.87 13.48 -19.14
C LYS A 112 2.90 14.09 -18.20
N SER A 113 2.52 14.34 -16.95
CA SER A 113 3.41 14.89 -15.93
C SER A 113 4.37 13.82 -15.41
N ALA A 114 5.59 14.23 -15.06
CA ALA A 114 6.54 13.36 -14.36
C ALA A 114 6.03 13.13 -12.92
N MET A 115 5.47 11.96 -12.65
CA MET A 115 4.86 11.65 -11.34
C MET A 115 5.84 11.81 -10.18
N VAL A 116 7.12 11.49 -10.40
CA VAL A 116 8.20 11.70 -9.42
C VAL A 116 8.29 13.16 -9.01
N THR A 117 8.29 14.10 -9.95
CA THR A 117 8.35 15.54 -9.67
C THR A 117 7.14 16.01 -8.86
N VAL A 118 5.94 15.55 -9.24
CA VAL A 118 4.69 15.90 -8.53
C VAL A 118 4.72 15.43 -7.08
N VAL A 119 5.17 14.19 -6.85
CA VAL A 119 5.29 13.62 -5.50
C VAL A 119 6.38 14.35 -4.71
N ASP A 120 7.54 14.65 -5.30
CA ASP A 120 8.64 15.33 -4.63
C ASP A 120 8.25 16.77 -4.21
N GLU A 121 7.58 17.53 -5.09
CA GLU A 121 7.07 18.87 -4.77
C GLU A 121 6.03 18.84 -3.64
N TRP A 122 5.15 17.83 -3.64
CA TRP A 122 4.18 17.65 -2.56
C TRP A 122 4.85 17.23 -1.25
N LEU A 123 5.85 16.35 -1.31
CA LEU A 123 6.64 15.95 -0.14
C LEU A 123 7.39 17.13 0.47
N ASP A 124 7.90 18.03 -0.35
CA ASP A 124 8.53 19.25 0.15
C ASP A 124 7.53 20.20 0.80
N SER A 125 6.30 20.26 0.28
CA SER A 125 5.19 20.96 0.95
C SER A 125 4.84 20.31 2.30
N TYR A 126 4.76 18.98 2.34
CA TYR A 126 4.50 18.21 3.56
C TYR A 126 5.58 18.40 4.62
N LYS A 127 6.86 18.42 4.22
CA LYS A 127 7.99 18.70 5.13
C LYS A 127 7.93 20.11 5.73
N ARG A 128 7.39 21.10 5.00
CA ARG A 128 7.19 22.48 5.50
C ARG A 128 6.01 22.56 6.47
N SER A 129 4.90 21.91 6.17
CA SER A 129 3.73 21.83 7.06
C SER A 129 3.03 20.48 6.87
N ARG A 130 3.15 19.61 7.89
CA ARG A 130 2.61 18.25 7.85
C ARG A 130 1.09 18.25 7.69
N GLU A 131 0.40 19.12 8.42
CA GLU A 131 -1.06 19.25 8.38
C GLU A 131 -1.55 19.76 7.03
N ALA A 132 -0.92 20.82 6.49
CA ALA A 132 -1.30 21.34 5.18
C ALA A 132 -1.01 20.34 4.05
N GLY A 133 0.13 19.64 4.10
CA GLY A 133 0.47 18.61 3.13
C GLY A 133 -0.48 17.42 3.16
N LEU A 134 -0.88 16.96 4.36
CA LEU A 134 -1.91 15.92 4.51
C LEU A 134 -3.25 16.40 3.95
N LEU A 135 -3.69 17.61 4.27
CA LEU A 135 -4.95 18.14 3.76
C LEU A 135 -5.00 18.21 2.23
N VAL A 136 -3.87 18.54 1.58
CA VAL A 136 -3.74 18.48 0.11
C VAL A 136 -3.92 17.05 -0.40
N LEU A 137 -3.25 16.07 0.24
CA LEU A 137 -3.35 14.66 -0.14
C LEU A 137 -4.77 14.12 0.04
N ILE A 138 -5.43 14.46 1.14
CA ILE A 138 -6.81 14.07 1.45
C ILE A 138 -7.75 14.63 0.37
N ASN A 139 -7.65 15.92 0.05
CA ASN A 139 -8.50 16.53 -0.97
C ASN A 139 -8.25 15.95 -2.36
N PHE A 140 -7.00 15.61 -2.71
CA PHE A 140 -6.69 14.88 -3.94
C PHE A 140 -7.41 13.53 -4.01
N ILE A 141 -7.46 12.78 -2.90
CA ILE A 141 -8.16 11.49 -2.84
C ILE A 141 -9.68 11.69 -2.97
N VAL A 142 -10.24 12.70 -2.30
CA VAL A 142 -11.67 13.05 -2.39
C VAL A 142 -12.06 13.42 -3.82
N GLN A 143 -11.27 14.27 -4.49
CA GLN A 143 -11.43 14.60 -5.91
C GLN A 143 -11.29 13.36 -6.81
N SER A 144 -10.35 12.46 -6.50
CA SER A 144 -10.16 11.20 -7.23
C SER A 144 -11.36 10.27 -7.13
N CYS A 145 -12.15 10.38 -6.06
CA CYS A 145 -13.43 9.69 -5.92
C CYS A 145 -14.55 10.35 -6.75
N GLY A 146 -14.31 11.49 -7.39
CA GLY A 146 -15.33 12.27 -8.09
C GLY A 146 -16.22 13.12 -7.17
N CYS A 147 -15.87 13.23 -5.89
CA CYS A 147 -16.59 14.11 -4.97
C CYS A 147 -16.18 15.56 -5.21
N LYS A 148 -17.16 16.46 -5.28
CA LYS A 148 -16.93 17.91 -5.41
C LYS A 148 -16.75 18.61 -4.06
N GLY A 149 -17.02 17.90 -2.97
CA GLY A 149 -16.81 18.38 -1.62
C GLY A 149 -15.33 18.61 -1.33
N VAL A 150 -15.05 19.51 -0.39
CA VAL A 150 -13.69 19.88 -0.01
C VAL A 150 -13.56 19.72 1.50
N VAL A 151 -12.56 18.97 1.93
CA VAL A 151 -12.19 18.87 3.34
C VAL A 151 -11.48 20.17 3.72
N SER A 152 -12.14 20.98 4.55
CA SER A 152 -11.58 22.22 5.07
C SER A 152 -10.55 21.95 6.18
N ARG A 153 -9.73 22.96 6.51
CA ARG A 153 -8.81 22.86 7.65
C ARG A 153 -9.57 22.66 8.97
N GLU A 154 -10.69 23.36 9.16
CA GLU A 154 -11.53 23.21 10.34
C GLU A 154 -12.06 21.78 10.49
N MET A 155 -12.53 21.16 9.40
CA MET A 155 -12.95 19.76 9.42
C MET A 155 -11.80 18.83 9.79
N PHE A 156 -10.62 19.04 9.19
CA PHE A 156 -9.44 18.22 9.46
C PHE A 156 -8.95 18.32 10.91
N ASP A 157 -9.05 19.51 11.52
CA ASP A 157 -8.58 19.76 12.88
C ASP A 157 -9.59 19.31 13.95
N SER A 158 -10.89 19.30 13.63
CA SER A 158 -11.96 19.12 14.63
C SER A 158 -12.78 17.83 14.48
N MET A 159 -12.75 17.16 13.33
CA MET A 159 -13.60 16.01 13.04
C MET A 159 -12.79 14.72 12.91
N GLN A 160 -13.43 13.60 13.26
CA GLN A 160 -12.89 12.28 12.95
C GLN A 160 -13.14 11.90 11.48
N ASN A 161 -12.35 10.97 10.94
CA ASN A 161 -12.52 10.48 9.56
C ASN A 161 -13.96 10.07 9.25
N ALA A 162 -14.66 9.42 10.19
CA ALA A 162 -16.06 9.01 10.00
C ALA A 162 -17.01 10.21 9.79
N GLU A 163 -16.81 11.30 10.51
CA GLU A 163 -17.61 12.53 10.41
C GLU A 163 -17.29 13.31 9.13
N ILE A 164 -16.00 13.38 8.77
CA ILE A 164 -15.54 13.95 7.50
C ILE A 164 -16.17 13.20 6.33
N ILE A 165 -16.08 11.86 6.32
CA ILE A 165 -16.68 11.00 5.28
C ILE A 165 -18.20 11.15 5.27
N GLY A 166 -18.84 11.26 6.43
CA GLY A 166 -20.27 11.54 6.54
C GLY A 166 -20.68 12.86 5.89
N THR A 167 -19.87 13.90 6.05
CA THR A 167 -20.07 15.20 5.39
C THR A 167 -19.86 15.09 3.89
N LEU A 168 -18.75 14.50 3.45
CA LEU A 168 -18.45 14.28 2.03
C LEU A 168 -19.50 13.42 1.32
N THR A 169 -20.12 12.47 2.03
CA THR A 169 -21.21 11.64 1.51
C THR A 169 -22.44 12.48 1.20
N LYS A 170 -22.77 13.47 2.06
CA LYS A 170 -23.90 14.39 1.83
C LYS A 170 -23.64 15.34 0.66
N GLU A 171 -22.39 15.72 0.45
CA GLU A 171 -21.95 16.57 -0.66
C GLU A 171 -21.73 15.78 -1.96
N PHE A 172 -21.78 14.45 -1.91
CA PHE A 172 -21.67 13.60 -3.08
C PHE A 172 -22.97 13.69 -3.87
N ASN A 173 -22.91 14.22 -5.08
CA ASN A 173 -24.09 14.32 -5.94
C ASN A 173 -24.53 12.90 -6.38
N GLU A 174 -25.63 12.40 -5.80
CA GLU A 174 -26.20 11.08 -6.09
C GLU A 174 -26.61 10.90 -7.55
N ASP A 175 -26.86 11.99 -8.28
CA ASP A 175 -27.37 11.94 -9.65
C ASP A 175 -26.32 11.50 -10.69
N SER A 176 -25.03 11.57 -10.35
CA SER A 176 -23.95 11.12 -11.24
C SER A 176 -23.45 9.73 -10.85
N VAL A 177 -23.87 8.72 -11.62
CA VAL A 177 -23.34 7.35 -11.52
C VAL A 177 -21.84 7.29 -11.92
N ASN A 178 -21.35 8.32 -12.61
CA ASN A 178 -19.99 8.38 -13.13
C ASN A 178 -19.02 9.05 -12.15
N TYR A 179 -17.91 8.37 -11.88
CA TYR A 179 -16.74 8.84 -11.17
C TYR A 179 -15.48 8.42 -11.96
N PRO A 180 -14.30 9.03 -11.72
CA PRO A 180 -13.11 8.85 -12.57
C PRO A 180 -12.70 7.39 -12.87
N LEU A 181 -12.93 6.47 -11.92
CA LEU A 181 -12.63 5.03 -12.06
C LEU A 181 -13.76 4.18 -12.67
N CYS A 182 -14.87 4.78 -13.12
CA CYS A 182 -15.90 4.08 -13.90
C CYS A 182 -16.29 4.79 -15.21
N THR A 183 -15.80 6.01 -15.46
CA THR A 183 -16.09 6.75 -16.71
C THR A 183 -15.50 6.03 -17.93
N PRO A 184 -16.32 5.49 -18.86
CA PRO A 184 -15.80 4.66 -19.96
C PRO A 184 -14.81 5.40 -20.88
N GLY A 185 -13.89 4.64 -21.47
CA GLY A 185 -12.97 5.11 -22.51
C GLY A 185 -11.49 5.18 -22.09
N PRO A 186 -10.62 5.75 -22.95
CA PRO A 186 -9.17 5.81 -22.69
C PRO A 186 -8.79 6.59 -21.43
N GLN A 187 -9.66 7.51 -20.99
CA GLN A 187 -9.45 8.33 -19.81
C GLN A 187 -9.43 7.48 -18.52
N LEU A 188 -10.33 6.49 -18.41
CA LEU A 188 -10.33 5.54 -17.28
C LEU A 188 -9.02 4.79 -17.16
N LYS A 189 -8.56 4.17 -18.25
CA LYS A 189 -7.32 3.37 -18.23
C LYS A 189 -6.13 4.23 -17.80
N ARG A 190 -6.06 5.47 -18.31
CA ARG A 190 -5.01 6.43 -17.96
C ARG A 190 -5.08 6.86 -16.50
N PHE A 191 -6.26 7.25 -16.03
CA PHE A 191 -6.47 7.68 -14.65
C PHE A 191 -6.18 6.56 -13.65
N LYS A 192 -6.66 5.33 -13.91
CA LYS A 192 -6.33 4.15 -13.11
C LYS A 192 -4.81 3.93 -13.05
N ALA A 193 -4.14 3.94 -14.20
CA ALA A 193 -2.68 3.79 -14.26
C ALA A 193 -1.96 4.92 -13.49
N GLY A 194 -2.42 6.16 -13.62
CA GLY A 194 -1.89 7.31 -12.90
C GLY A 194 -2.02 7.20 -11.39
N LEU A 195 -3.17 6.72 -10.88
CA LEU A 195 -3.37 6.49 -9.44
C LEU A 195 -2.46 5.39 -8.91
N CYS A 196 -2.34 4.27 -9.64
CA CYS A 196 -1.42 3.19 -9.28
C CYS A 196 0.04 3.68 -9.24
N GLU A 197 0.42 4.48 -10.24
CA GLU A 197 1.76 5.05 -10.33
C GLU A 197 2.04 6.06 -9.20
N PHE A 198 1.07 6.92 -8.89
CA PHE A 198 1.16 7.84 -7.76
C PHE A 198 1.41 7.11 -6.44
N ALA A 199 0.63 6.07 -6.13
CA ALA A 199 0.80 5.29 -4.91
C ALA A 199 2.19 4.63 -4.84
N ARG A 200 2.65 4.05 -5.95
CA ARG A 200 3.97 3.42 -6.06
C ARG A 200 5.11 4.42 -5.85
N VAL A 201 5.04 5.57 -6.51
CA VAL A 201 6.04 6.64 -6.41
C VAL A 201 6.06 7.24 -5.00
N LEU A 202 4.89 7.46 -4.39
CA LEU A 202 4.77 7.97 -3.02
C LEU A 202 5.51 7.08 -2.02
N VAL A 203 5.25 5.76 -2.02
CA VAL A 203 5.94 4.83 -1.13
C VAL A 203 7.45 4.82 -1.40
N ARG A 204 7.84 4.77 -2.68
CA ARG A 204 9.25 4.73 -3.09
C ARG A 204 10.03 5.98 -2.65
N SER A 205 9.43 7.16 -2.74
CA SER A 205 10.05 8.42 -2.29
C SER A 205 10.15 8.51 -0.76
N CYS A 206 9.28 7.82 -0.02
CA CYS A 206 9.25 7.83 1.45
C CYS A 206 10.00 6.68 2.14
N ARG A 207 10.40 5.63 1.40
CA ARG A 207 10.92 4.35 1.94
C ARG A 207 12.11 4.42 2.91
N ASN A 208 12.87 5.52 2.87
CA ASN A 208 14.07 5.71 3.69
C ASN A 208 13.85 6.61 4.91
N SER A 209 12.64 7.17 5.10
CA SER A 209 12.38 8.11 6.20
C SER A 209 10.91 8.20 6.58
N LEU A 210 10.10 8.86 5.75
CA LEU A 210 8.71 9.22 6.07
C LEU A 210 7.76 8.03 6.18
N ILE A 211 8.15 6.86 5.65
CA ILE A 211 7.35 5.65 5.84
C ILE A 211 7.33 5.17 7.29
N TYR A 212 8.38 5.48 8.06
CA TYR A 212 8.51 5.13 9.48
C TYR A 212 8.02 6.26 10.40
N ASP A 213 7.47 7.33 9.83
CA ASP A 213 6.83 8.34 10.66
C ASP A 213 5.43 7.88 11.08
N GLU A 214 5.09 8.08 12.35
CA GLU A 214 3.78 7.70 12.91
C GLU A 214 2.64 8.62 12.40
N ARG A 215 2.80 9.31 11.26
CA ARG A 215 1.85 10.34 10.81
C ARG A 215 1.36 10.14 9.39
N LEU A 216 2.23 10.19 8.38
CA LEU A 216 1.82 10.26 6.99
C LEU A 216 1.04 9.02 6.56
N PHE A 217 1.67 7.84 6.62
CA PHE A 217 1.04 6.59 6.19
C PHE A 217 -0.07 6.15 7.15
N PRO A 218 0.08 6.21 8.48
CA PRO A 218 -1.02 5.91 9.39
C PRO A 218 -2.28 6.77 9.14
N SER A 219 -2.13 8.07 8.94
CA SER A 219 -3.28 8.96 8.66
C SER A 219 -3.91 8.66 7.30
N LEU A 220 -3.08 8.44 6.27
CA LEU A 220 -3.52 8.09 4.93
C LEU A 220 -4.31 6.77 4.92
N LEU A 221 -3.75 5.71 5.53
CA LEU A 221 -4.38 4.39 5.61
C LEU A 221 -5.66 4.41 6.45
N ALA A 222 -5.70 5.19 7.53
CA ALA A 222 -6.92 5.37 8.32
C ALA A 222 -8.05 6.03 7.51
N LEU A 223 -7.73 7.06 6.71
CA LEU A 223 -8.72 7.68 5.81
C LEU A 223 -9.20 6.69 4.74
N LEU A 224 -8.27 6.00 4.07
CA LEU A 224 -8.60 5.03 3.03
C LEU A 224 -9.44 3.87 3.58
N THR A 225 -9.17 3.42 4.80
CA THR A 225 -9.97 2.41 5.49
C THR A 225 -11.40 2.91 5.68
N GLY A 226 -11.60 4.12 6.21
CA GLY A 226 -12.93 4.70 6.37
C GLY A 226 -13.67 4.87 5.04
N LEU A 227 -13.00 5.36 4.00
CA LEU A 227 -13.60 5.50 2.65
C LEU A 227 -13.98 4.15 2.04
N SER A 228 -13.19 3.10 2.32
CA SER A 228 -13.44 1.74 1.81
C SER A 228 -14.68 1.08 2.43
N ASP A 229 -15.10 1.55 3.60
CA ASP A 229 -16.29 1.08 4.30
C ASP A 229 -17.57 1.87 3.96
N SER A 230 -17.44 2.97 3.21
CA SER A 230 -18.59 3.80 2.83
C SER A 230 -19.62 3.07 1.95
N GLN A 231 -20.89 3.45 2.02
CA GLN A 231 -21.91 2.98 1.08
C GLN A 231 -21.79 3.63 -0.32
N VAL A 232 -21.04 4.71 -0.46
CA VAL A 232 -20.78 5.37 -1.75
C VAL A 232 -19.81 4.53 -2.58
N ARG A 233 -20.27 4.06 -3.73
CA ARG A 233 -19.50 3.21 -4.66
C ARG A 233 -18.14 3.82 -5.02
N ALA A 234 -18.13 5.12 -5.32
CA ALA A 234 -16.95 5.83 -5.77
C ALA A 234 -15.86 5.92 -4.68
N PHE A 235 -16.26 6.16 -3.43
CA PHE A 235 -15.35 6.11 -2.28
C PHE A 235 -14.75 4.72 -2.12
N ARG A 236 -15.57 3.66 -2.11
CA ARG A 236 -15.06 2.30 -1.96
C ARG A 236 -14.09 1.90 -3.05
N HIS A 237 -14.43 2.14 -4.31
CA HIS A 237 -13.60 1.71 -5.44
C HIS A 237 -12.25 2.42 -5.44
N THR A 238 -12.25 3.75 -5.28
CA THR A 238 -11.03 4.56 -5.34
C THR A 238 -10.12 4.31 -4.13
N SER A 239 -10.70 4.30 -2.93
CA SER A 239 -9.92 4.05 -1.71
C SER A 239 -9.34 2.65 -1.65
N THR A 240 -10.09 1.63 -2.10
CA THR A 240 -9.57 0.26 -2.15
C THR A 240 -8.42 0.15 -3.13
N LEU A 241 -8.52 0.71 -4.35
CA LEU A 241 -7.43 0.69 -5.32
C LEU A 241 -6.15 1.31 -4.73
N LEU A 242 -6.27 2.49 -4.12
CA LEU A 242 -5.13 3.17 -3.48
C LEU A 242 -4.57 2.35 -2.31
N ALA A 243 -5.42 1.86 -1.41
CA ALA A 243 -4.99 1.07 -0.26
C ALA A 243 -4.24 -0.20 -0.68
N MET A 244 -4.73 -0.92 -1.69
CA MET A 244 -4.06 -2.13 -2.17
C MET A 244 -2.72 -1.81 -2.85
N LYS A 245 -2.62 -0.71 -3.60
CA LYS A 245 -1.35 -0.28 -4.22
C LYS A 245 -0.33 0.24 -3.20
N LEU A 246 -0.79 0.93 -2.16
CA LEU A 246 0.06 1.34 -1.03
C LEU A 246 0.56 0.11 -0.27
N MET A 247 -0.32 -0.87 -0.01
CA MET A 247 0.04 -2.15 0.60
C MET A 247 1.14 -2.86 -0.19
N THR A 248 1.02 -2.94 -1.52
CA THR A 248 2.08 -3.48 -2.38
C THR A 248 3.41 -2.76 -2.19
N GLY A 249 3.41 -1.43 -2.13
CA GLY A 249 4.61 -0.66 -1.82
C GLY A 249 5.16 -0.96 -0.41
N LEU A 250 4.31 -1.13 0.60
CA LEU A 250 4.74 -1.48 1.96
C LEU A 250 5.41 -2.86 1.98
N VAL A 251 4.87 -3.84 1.27
CA VAL A 251 5.48 -5.18 1.11
C VAL A 251 6.86 -5.06 0.46
N GLU A 252 7.01 -4.25 -0.60
CA GLU A 252 8.33 -4.02 -1.22
C GLU A 252 9.35 -3.45 -0.21
N VAL A 253 8.94 -2.51 0.65
CA VAL A 253 9.83 -1.95 1.68
C VAL A 253 10.12 -2.98 2.77
N ALA A 254 9.13 -3.78 3.19
CA ALA A 254 9.31 -4.84 4.18
C ALA A 254 10.39 -5.84 3.73
N VAL A 255 10.33 -6.28 2.48
CA VAL A 255 11.34 -7.19 1.89
C VAL A 255 12.73 -6.56 1.93
N VAL A 256 12.86 -5.27 1.57
CA VAL A 256 14.15 -4.55 1.62
C VAL A 256 14.70 -4.49 3.05
N VAL A 257 13.86 -4.13 4.02
CA VAL A 257 14.26 -4.07 5.44
C VAL A 257 14.67 -5.45 5.96
N SER A 258 13.94 -6.50 5.60
CA SER A 258 14.27 -7.88 5.96
C SER A 258 15.64 -8.32 5.42
N VAL A 259 15.97 -8.00 4.17
CA VAL A 259 17.29 -8.28 3.57
C VAL A 259 18.40 -7.49 4.28
N GLN A 260 18.16 -6.21 4.60
CA GLN A 260 19.10 -5.38 5.35
C GLN A 260 19.36 -5.93 6.76
N LEU A 261 18.30 -6.37 7.44
CA LEU A 261 18.38 -6.96 8.77
C LEU A 261 19.21 -8.25 8.74
N GLN A 262 18.93 -9.18 7.82
CA GLN A 262 19.71 -10.41 7.67
C GLN A 262 21.18 -10.14 7.38
N THR A 263 21.46 -9.17 6.49
CA THR A 263 22.84 -8.80 6.13
C THR A 263 23.58 -8.19 7.31
N THR A 264 22.93 -7.32 8.08
CA THR A 264 23.52 -6.66 9.25
C THR A 264 23.72 -7.65 10.40
N GLN A 265 22.78 -8.58 10.60
CA GLN A 265 22.91 -9.66 11.57
C GLN A 265 24.12 -10.55 11.26
N ARG A 266 24.30 -10.97 10.01
CA ARG A 266 25.49 -11.76 9.60
C ARG A 266 26.79 -11.01 9.86
N ARG A 267 26.83 -9.68 9.61
CA ARG A 267 28.00 -8.84 9.91
C ARG A 267 28.29 -8.77 11.41
N TYR A 268 27.25 -8.66 12.23
CA TYR A 268 27.37 -8.70 13.68
C TYR A 268 27.94 -10.04 14.15
N ASP A 269 27.39 -11.16 13.67
CA ASP A 269 27.83 -12.50 14.05
C ASP A 269 29.29 -12.75 13.65
N MET A 270 29.70 -12.30 12.46
CA MET A 270 31.09 -12.37 12.01
C MET A 270 32.03 -11.57 12.91
N GLU A 271 31.70 -10.33 13.25
CA GLU A 271 32.51 -9.49 14.14
C GLU A 271 32.56 -10.06 15.57
N ASN A 272 31.44 -10.61 16.06
CA ASN A 272 31.34 -11.20 17.39
C ASN A 272 32.12 -12.54 17.49
N SER A 273 32.18 -13.30 16.40
CA SER A 273 32.94 -14.57 16.34
C SER A 273 34.46 -14.38 16.36
N LYS A 274 34.96 -13.15 16.14
CA LYS A 274 36.39 -12.85 16.19
C LYS A 274 36.97 -13.08 17.59
N ARG A 275 38.27 -13.36 17.61
CA ARG A 275 39.05 -13.47 18.85
C ARG A 275 38.98 -12.14 19.61
N PRO A 276 39.05 -12.16 20.96
CA PRO A 276 38.89 -10.94 21.77
C PRO A 276 39.81 -9.78 21.40
N HIS A 277 41.01 -10.04 20.87
CA HIS A 277 41.96 -9.01 20.44
C HIS A 277 41.66 -8.41 19.05
N ASP A 278 41.00 -9.18 18.17
CA ASP A 278 40.62 -8.75 16.80
C ASP A 278 39.20 -8.15 16.75
N ARG A 279 38.47 -8.25 17.86
CA ARG A 279 37.09 -7.81 18.00
C ARG A 279 37.04 -6.32 18.28
N ALA A 280 36.30 -5.57 17.46
CA ALA A 280 36.08 -4.15 17.69
C ALA A 280 34.76 -3.91 18.46
N PRO A 281 34.80 -3.55 19.76
CA PRO A 281 33.57 -3.40 20.57
C PRO A 281 32.67 -2.26 20.07
N GLY A 282 33.24 -1.11 19.68
CA GLY A 282 32.44 0.00 19.13
C GLY A 282 31.70 -0.37 17.84
N ARG A 283 32.31 -1.19 16.98
CA ARG A 283 31.65 -1.70 15.77
C ARG A 283 30.50 -2.66 16.10
N LEU A 284 30.65 -3.48 17.15
CA LEU A 284 29.56 -4.34 17.61
C LEU A 284 28.39 -3.55 18.16
N GLU A 285 28.66 -2.48 18.92
CA GLU A 285 27.62 -1.56 19.42
C GLU A 285 26.88 -0.86 18.28
N GLU A 286 27.59 -0.36 17.26
CA GLU A 286 27.00 0.25 16.06
C GLU A 286 26.12 -0.73 15.27
N LEU A 287 26.62 -1.95 15.05
CA LEU A 287 25.87 -3.00 14.36
C LEU A 287 24.63 -3.42 15.15
N GLN A 288 24.74 -3.54 16.48
CA GLN A 288 23.63 -3.86 17.35
C GLN A 288 22.56 -2.76 17.33
N ALA A 289 22.96 -1.49 17.38
CA ALA A 289 22.05 -0.36 17.27
C ALA A 289 21.30 -0.35 15.93
N THR A 290 22.02 -0.62 14.84
CA THR A 290 21.44 -0.72 13.49
C THR A 290 20.45 -1.89 13.38
N ILE A 291 20.76 -3.04 13.98
CA ILE A 291 19.85 -4.20 14.03
C ILE A 291 18.56 -3.83 14.77
N SER A 292 18.66 -3.17 15.92
CA SER A 292 17.50 -2.72 16.68
C SER A 292 16.63 -1.72 15.90
N GLU A 293 17.23 -0.74 15.21
CA GLU A 293 16.50 0.19 14.35
C GLU A 293 15.78 -0.52 13.20
N LEU A 294 16.43 -1.47 12.53
CA LEU A 294 15.81 -2.24 11.45
C LEU A 294 14.67 -3.14 11.94
N GLN A 295 14.76 -3.65 13.18
CA GLN A 295 13.67 -4.42 13.81
C GLN A 295 12.45 -3.53 14.08
N GLU A 296 12.64 -2.33 14.66
CA GLU A 296 11.57 -1.36 14.89
C GLU A 296 10.91 -0.94 13.56
N ASN A 297 11.73 -0.65 12.53
CA ASN A 297 11.24 -0.32 11.19
C ASN A 297 10.39 -1.44 10.57
N ARG A 298 10.78 -2.71 10.79
CA ARG A 298 10.03 -3.88 10.32
C ARG A 298 8.69 -4.00 11.04
N GLU A 299 8.66 -3.78 12.35
CA GLU A 299 7.44 -3.81 13.16
C GLU A 299 6.44 -2.74 12.71
N GLU A 300 6.91 -1.52 12.45
CA GLU A 300 6.04 -0.43 11.96
C GLU A 300 5.44 -0.74 10.59
N ILE A 301 6.25 -1.24 9.65
CA ILE A 301 5.72 -1.67 8.34
C ILE A 301 4.72 -2.81 8.49
N SER A 302 5.04 -3.82 9.31
CA SER A 302 4.16 -4.97 9.56
C SER A 302 2.82 -4.53 10.17
N SER A 303 2.84 -3.57 11.09
CA SER A 303 1.64 -2.96 11.68
C SER A 303 0.76 -2.31 10.62
N MET A 304 1.33 -1.47 9.75
CA MET A 304 0.59 -0.84 8.65
C MET A 304 0.05 -1.86 7.65
N MET A 305 0.83 -2.90 7.34
CA MET A 305 0.41 -4.00 6.48
C MET A 305 -0.78 -4.75 7.07
N ASN A 306 -0.72 -5.10 8.36
CA ASN A 306 -1.79 -5.79 9.07
C ASN A 306 -3.07 -4.95 9.14
N ALA A 307 -2.92 -3.66 9.45
CA ALA A 307 -4.03 -2.71 9.50
C ALA A 307 -4.72 -2.60 8.13
N THR A 308 -3.96 -2.54 7.03
CA THR A 308 -4.53 -2.47 5.68
C THR A 308 -5.20 -3.79 5.27
N PHE A 309 -4.57 -4.92 5.61
CA PHE A 309 -5.14 -6.24 5.33
C PHE A 309 -6.47 -6.45 6.06
N ARG A 310 -6.51 -6.20 7.37
CA ARG A 310 -7.70 -6.37 8.22
C ARG A 310 -8.74 -5.26 8.03
N GLY A 311 -8.32 -4.03 7.79
CA GLY A 311 -9.21 -2.89 7.65
C GLY A 311 -9.85 -2.78 6.26
N VAL A 312 -9.14 -3.21 5.22
CA VAL A 312 -9.59 -3.05 3.82
C VAL A 312 -9.74 -4.40 3.13
N PHE A 313 -8.65 -5.16 2.97
CA PHE A 313 -8.64 -6.35 2.11
C PHE A 313 -9.72 -7.38 2.51
N VAL A 314 -9.79 -7.79 3.78
CA VAL A 314 -10.74 -8.82 4.25
C VAL A 314 -12.21 -8.43 4.11
N HIS A 315 -12.51 -7.13 3.92
CA HIS A 315 -13.86 -6.64 3.67
C HIS A 315 -14.11 -6.45 2.17
N ARG A 316 -13.09 -6.06 1.40
CA ARG A 316 -13.24 -5.67 -0.01
C ARG A 316 -13.00 -6.78 -1.02
N TYR A 317 -12.28 -7.86 -0.68
CA TYR A 317 -12.15 -9.03 -1.58
C TYR A 317 -13.52 -9.68 -1.91
N ARG A 318 -14.52 -9.41 -1.09
CA ARG A 318 -15.93 -9.85 -1.21
C ARG A 318 -16.91 -8.70 -1.43
N ASP A 319 -16.44 -7.55 -1.94
CA ASP A 319 -17.30 -6.42 -2.27
C ASP A 319 -18.35 -6.80 -3.32
N ARG A 320 -19.47 -6.06 -3.35
CA ARG A 320 -20.51 -6.23 -4.38
C ARG A 320 -19.98 -5.94 -5.79
N LEU A 321 -19.01 -5.03 -5.94
CA LEU A 321 -18.42 -4.68 -7.23
C LEU A 321 -17.33 -5.68 -7.66
N PRO A 322 -17.43 -6.32 -8.84
CA PRO A 322 -16.40 -7.24 -9.32
C PRO A 322 -15.04 -6.57 -9.55
N GLU A 323 -15.00 -5.29 -9.94
CA GLU A 323 -13.76 -4.56 -10.19
C GLU A 323 -12.93 -4.38 -8.91
N ILE A 324 -13.62 -4.17 -7.77
CA ILE A 324 -12.98 -4.11 -6.45
C ILE A 324 -12.44 -5.48 -6.06
N ARG A 325 -13.26 -6.53 -6.18
CA ARG A 325 -12.84 -7.91 -5.86
C ARG A 325 -11.63 -8.34 -6.70
N ALA A 326 -11.66 -8.08 -8.00
CA ALA A 326 -10.54 -8.37 -8.89
C ALA A 326 -9.28 -7.62 -8.46
N THR A 327 -9.38 -6.32 -8.13
CA THR A 327 -8.23 -5.53 -7.65
C THR A 327 -7.64 -6.10 -6.37
N CYS A 328 -8.46 -6.48 -5.38
CA CYS A 328 -7.96 -7.12 -4.15
C CYS A 328 -7.21 -8.42 -4.45
N ILE A 329 -7.71 -9.23 -5.38
CA ILE A 329 -7.16 -10.55 -5.69
C ILE A 329 -5.91 -10.46 -6.56
N GLU A 330 -5.83 -9.47 -7.44
CA GLU A 330 -4.62 -9.09 -8.15
C GLU A 330 -3.50 -8.78 -7.16
N GLU A 331 -3.76 -7.88 -6.22
CA GLU A 331 -2.74 -7.41 -5.28
C GLU A 331 -2.37 -8.49 -4.25
N LEU A 332 -3.32 -9.32 -3.79
CA LEU A 332 -2.99 -10.48 -2.96
C LEU A 332 -2.00 -11.43 -3.66
N GLY A 333 -2.21 -11.70 -4.96
CA GLY A 333 -1.29 -12.51 -5.75
C GLY A 333 0.12 -11.92 -5.80
N MET A 334 0.22 -10.60 -5.87
CA MET A 334 1.51 -9.89 -5.81
C MET A 334 2.18 -10.08 -4.45
N TRP A 335 1.45 -9.91 -3.33
CA TRP A 335 2.02 -10.04 -1.98
C TRP A 335 2.52 -11.46 -1.71
N LEU A 336 1.72 -12.46 -2.07
CA LEU A 336 2.08 -13.89 -1.96
C LEU A 336 3.38 -14.22 -2.69
N LYS A 337 3.65 -13.55 -3.82
CA LYS A 337 4.86 -13.74 -4.60
C LYS A 337 6.06 -12.93 -4.09
N MET A 338 5.83 -11.69 -3.66
CA MET A 338 6.91 -10.76 -3.26
C MET A 338 7.47 -11.09 -1.88
N ASP A 339 6.61 -11.48 -0.94
CA ASP A 339 7.00 -11.78 0.44
C ASP A 339 6.37 -13.09 0.92
N PRO A 340 6.85 -14.24 0.38
CA PRO A 340 6.26 -15.54 0.67
C PRO A 340 6.42 -15.97 2.14
N GLU A 341 7.38 -15.41 2.89
CA GLU A 341 7.54 -15.72 4.32
C GLU A 341 6.34 -15.23 5.14
N ASP A 342 5.88 -14.01 4.88
CA ASP A 342 4.75 -13.42 5.62
C ASP A 342 3.39 -13.78 4.98
N PHE A 343 3.32 -13.92 3.65
CA PHE A 343 2.04 -14.08 2.95
C PHE A 343 1.75 -15.49 2.45
N LEU A 344 2.74 -16.29 2.03
CA LEU A 344 2.48 -17.59 1.38
C LEU A 344 2.18 -18.69 2.40
N ASN A 345 1.01 -18.58 3.01
CA ASN A 345 0.45 -19.50 4.00
C ASN A 345 -1.07 -19.69 3.78
N ASP A 346 -1.66 -20.69 4.43
CA ASP A 346 -3.09 -21.01 4.30
C ASP A 346 -4.02 -19.86 4.70
N GLY A 347 -3.57 -19.02 5.65
CA GLY A 347 -4.29 -17.84 6.10
C GLY A 347 -4.59 -16.86 4.97
N CYS A 348 -3.67 -16.72 4.02
CA CYS A 348 -3.83 -15.88 2.83
C CYS A 348 -4.34 -16.67 1.61
N LEU A 349 -3.83 -17.88 1.38
CA LEU A 349 -4.19 -18.69 0.20
C LEU A 349 -5.68 -19.03 0.15
N LYS A 350 -6.35 -19.16 1.31
CA LYS A 350 -7.81 -19.40 1.36
C LYS A 350 -8.61 -18.37 0.57
N TYR A 351 -8.16 -17.11 0.50
CA TYR A 351 -8.86 -16.06 -0.24
C TYR A 351 -8.84 -16.32 -1.76
N LEU A 352 -7.71 -16.79 -2.31
CA LEU A 352 -7.66 -17.24 -3.71
C LEU A 352 -8.59 -18.44 -3.93
N GLY A 353 -8.55 -19.42 -3.01
CA GLY A 353 -9.37 -20.64 -3.12
C GLY A 353 -10.87 -20.37 -3.11
N TRP A 354 -11.34 -19.46 -2.25
CA TRP A 354 -12.73 -19.00 -2.26
C TRP A 354 -13.08 -18.25 -3.54
N THR A 355 -12.19 -17.37 -4.01
CA THR A 355 -12.42 -16.55 -5.21
C THR A 355 -12.46 -17.35 -6.52
N LEU A 356 -11.91 -18.56 -6.58
CA LEU A 356 -12.14 -19.48 -7.72
C LEU A 356 -13.65 -19.74 -7.99
N HIS A 357 -14.51 -19.52 -6.99
CA HIS A 357 -15.96 -19.70 -7.08
C HIS A 357 -16.74 -18.41 -7.38
N ASP A 358 -16.04 -17.29 -7.65
CA ASP A 358 -16.69 -16.01 -7.92
C ASP A 358 -17.65 -16.11 -9.11
N LYS A 359 -18.78 -15.40 -9.03
CA LYS A 359 -19.80 -15.43 -10.08
C LYS A 359 -19.35 -14.69 -11.34
N GLN A 360 -18.46 -13.71 -11.21
CA GLN A 360 -18.02 -12.84 -12.30
C GLN A 360 -16.71 -13.36 -12.91
N SER A 361 -16.67 -13.54 -14.22
CA SER A 361 -15.49 -14.08 -14.91
C SER A 361 -14.23 -13.23 -14.75
N PRO A 362 -14.25 -11.88 -14.72
CA PRO A 362 -13.03 -11.11 -14.54
C PRO A 362 -12.34 -11.38 -13.20
N VAL A 363 -13.11 -11.71 -12.16
CA VAL A 363 -12.58 -12.02 -10.83
C VAL A 363 -11.95 -13.42 -10.81
N ARG A 364 -12.61 -14.40 -11.43
CA ARG A 364 -12.05 -15.76 -11.60
C ARG A 364 -10.76 -15.72 -12.43
N LEU A 365 -10.77 -14.97 -13.54
CA LEU A 365 -9.61 -14.76 -14.40
C LEU A 365 -8.42 -14.21 -13.59
N GLN A 366 -8.66 -13.19 -12.78
CA GLN A 366 -7.62 -12.59 -11.96
C GLN A 366 -7.06 -13.56 -10.92
N CYS A 367 -7.92 -14.37 -10.30
CA CYS A 367 -7.51 -15.41 -9.36
C CYS A 367 -6.62 -16.48 -10.02
N VAL A 368 -7.01 -16.95 -11.21
CA VAL A 368 -6.22 -17.94 -11.97
C VAL A 368 -4.85 -17.37 -12.34
N ARG A 369 -4.77 -16.11 -12.78
CA ARG A 369 -3.49 -15.43 -13.07
C ARG A 369 -2.60 -15.28 -11.84
N ALA A 370 -3.18 -14.94 -10.69
CA ALA A 370 -2.44 -14.90 -9.43
C ALA A 370 -1.85 -16.28 -9.10
N LEU A 371 -2.63 -17.35 -9.22
CA LEU A 371 -2.16 -18.72 -9.01
C LEU A 371 -1.05 -19.11 -10.00
N GLN A 372 -1.20 -18.81 -11.29
CA GLN A 372 -0.15 -19.06 -12.28
C GLN A 372 1.18 -18.42 -11.87
N GLY A 373 1.15 -17.17 -11.38
CA GLY A 373 2.34 -16.47 -10.90
C GLY A 373 3.03 -17.16 -9.71
N LEU A 374 2.29 -17.93 -8.91
CA LEU A 374 2.81 -18.72 -7.79
C LEU A 374 3.35 -20.08 -8.23
N TYR A 375 2.62 -20.82 -9.08
CA TYR A 375 3.07 -22.13 -9.57
C TYR A 375 4.24 -22.04 -10.57
N GLN A 376 4.53 -20.86 -11.13
CA GLN A 376 5.76 -20.62 -11.88
C GLN A 376 7.01 -20.70 -11.00
N GLU A 377 6.91 -20.44 -9.69
CA GLU A 377 8.03 -20.42 -8.77
C GLU A 377 8.21 -21.79 -8.11
N LYS A 378 9.23 -22.54 -8.53
CA LYS A 378 9.45 -23.93 -8.07
C LYS A 378 9.64 -24.05 -6.55
N GLU A 379 10.18 -23.02 -5.91
CA GLU A 379 10.40 -22.97 -4.46
C GLU A 379 9.07 -22.91 -3.69
N PHE A 380 7.98 -22.49 -4.32
CA PHE A 380 6.67 -22.32 -3.69
C PHE A 380 5.83 -23.60 -3.68
N ILE A 381 6.15 -24.57 -4.54
CA ILE A 381 5.31 -25.76 -4.77
C ILE A 381 5.00 -26.51 -3.48
N GLY A 382 5.99 -26.71 -2.61
CA GLY A 382 5.78 -27.39 -1.31
C GLY A 382 4.76 -26.67 -0.42
N ARG A 383 4.69 -25.34 -0.45
CA ARG A 383 3.68 -24.56 0.30
C ARG A 383 2.30 -24.56 -0.37
N LEU A 384 2.22 -24.93 -1.64
CA LEU A 384 0.98 -24.96 -2.43
C LEU A 384 0.31 -26.34 -2.46
N GLU A 385 0.96 -27.41 -1.96
CA GLU A 385 0.43 -28.78 -2.03
C GLU A 385 -0.97 -28.92 -1.40
N LEU A 386 -1.15 -28.39 -0.18
CA LEU A 386 -2.43 -28.45 0.53
C LEU A 386 -3.52 -27.68 -0.21
N PHE A 387 -3.18 -26.49 -0.72
CA PHE A 387 -4.08 -25.69 -1.54
C PHE A 387 -4.48 -26.44 -2.81
N THR A 388 -3.50 -27.03 -3.51
CA THR A 388 -3.69 -27.81 -4.74
C THR A 388 -4.67 -28.95 -4.47
N SER A 389 -4.39 -29.75 -3.45
CA SER A 389 -5.22 -30.91 -3.07
C SER A 389 -6.67 -30.48 -2.78
N ARG A 390 -6.84 -29.41 -1.99
CA ARG A 390 -8.16 -28.91 -1.59
C ARG A 390 -8.99 -28.37 -2.76
N PHE A 391 -8.37 -27.64 -3.69
CA PHE A 391 -9.08 -26.93 -4.77
C PHE A 391 -8.94 -27.58 -6.15
N LYS A 392 -8.31 -28.76 -6.24
CA LYS A 392 -8.09 -29.53 -7.48
C LYS A 392 -9.35 -29.68 -8.31
N GLU A 393 -10.42 -30.22 -7.72
CA GLU A 393 -11.68 -30.46 -8.43
C GLU A 393 -12.29 -29.17 -8.96
N ARG A 394 -12.17 -28.08 -8.19
CA ARG A 394 -12.63 -26.77 -8.65
C ARG A 394 -11.82 -26.29 -9.86
N MET A 395 -10.49 -26.35 -9.80
CA MET A 395 -9.62 -25.94 -10.91
C MET A 395 -9.89 -26.78 -12.17
N LEU A 396 -10.01 -28.10 -12.05
CA LEU A 396 -10.35 -28.99 -13.17
C LEU A 396 -11.70 -28.64 -13.80
N SER A 397 -12.73 -28.36 -12.98
CA SER A 397 -14.05 -27.96 -13.49
C SER A 397 -14.01 -26.66 -14.30
N MET A 398 -13.08 -25.75 -13.99
CA MET A 398 -12.94 -24.46 -14.67
C MET A 398 -12.29 -24.56 -16.06
N VAL A 399 -11.80 -25.73 -16.48
CA VAL A 399 -11.44 -25.97 -17.89
C VAL A 399 -12.65 -25.82 -18.81
N LEU A 400 -13.86 -26.01 -18.27
CA LEU A 400 -15.14 -25.79 -18.94
C LEU A 400 -15.84 -24.54 -18.39
N ASP A 401 -15.08 -23.52 -17.96
CA ASP A 401 -15.67 -22.25 -17.54
C ASP A 401 -16.52 -21.65 -18.69
N LYS A 402 -17.61 -20.98 -18.32
CA LYS A 402 -18.52 -20.34 -19.30
C LYS A 402 -17.82 -19.23 -20.08
N ASP A 403 -16.81 -18.62 -19.46
CA ASP A 403 -15.98 -17.60 -20.10
C ASP A 403 -14.73 -18.27 -20.69
N PRO A 404 -14.52 -18.18 -22.03
CA PRO A 404 -13.44 -18.88 -22.69
C PRO A 404 -12.06 -18.36 -22.27
N ASP A 405 -11.92 -17.08 -21.91
CA ASP A 405 -10.65 -16.52 -21.46
C ASP A 405 -10.24 -17.14 -20.12
N VAL A 406 -11.21 -17.36 -19.22
CA VAL A 406 -10.97 -18.07 -17.94
C VAL A 406 -10.56 -19.52 -18.21
N ALA A 407 -11.28 -20.22 -19.08
CA ALA A 407 -11.01 -21.61 -19.41
C ALA A 407 -9.58 -21.81 -19.96
N VAL A 408 -9.14 -20.94 -20.86
CA VAL A 408 -7.76 -20.96 -21.42
C VAL A 408 -6.71 -20.77 -20.33
N GLU A 409 -6.89 -19.78 -19.44
CA GLU A 409 -5.93 -19.54 -18.37
C GLU A 409 -5.90 -20.67 -17.33
N VAL A 410 -7.03 -21.35 -17.12
CA VAL A 410 -7.08 -22.53 -16.24
C VAL A 410 -6.29 -23.68 -16.84
N VAL A 411 -6.39 -23.92 -18.15
CA VAL A 411 -5.54 -24.92 -18.82
C VAL A 411 -4.07 -24.58 -18.64
N ASN A 412 -3.67 -23.32 -18.84
CA ASN A 412 -2.30 -22.87 -18.59
C ASN A 412 -1.86 -23.09 -17.14
N LEU A 413 -2.75 -22.84 -16.17
CA LEU A 413 -2.48 -23.11 -14.75
C LEU A 413 -2.24 -24.61 -14.49
N LEU A 414 -3.09 -25.48 -15.04
CA LEU A 414 -2.94 -26.94 -14.87
C LEU A 414 -1.66 -27.47 -15.50
N LEU A 415 -1.22 -26.89 -16.62
CA LEU A 415 0.08 -27.22 -17.23
C LEU A 415 1.27 -26.82 -16.35
N LEU A 416 1.15 -25.77 -15.53
CA LEU A 416 2.17 -25.40 -14.54
C LEU A 416 2.16 -26.35 -13.34
N ILE A 417 0.99 -26.81 -12.90
CA ILE A 417 0.84 -27.74 -11.77
C ILE A 417 1.38 -29.14 -12.12
N GLN A 418 1.32 -29.55 -13.39
CA GLN A 418 1.80 -30.85 -13.84
C GLN A 418 3.34 -30.94 -13.92
N GLN A 419 4.03 -29.81 -14.10
CA GLN A 419 5.49 -29.72 -14.22
C GLN A 419 6.18 -29.90 -12.87
#